data_AF-A0A3L7DB64-F1
#
_entry.id   AF-A0A3L7DB64-F1
#
_cell.length_a   1.000
_cell.length_b   1.000
_cell.length_c   1.000
_cell.angle_alpha   90.00
_cell.angle_beta   90.00
_cell.angle_gamma   90.00
#
_symmetry.space_group_name_H-M   'P 1'
#
loop_
_entity.id
_entity.type
_entity.pdbx_description
1 polymer ?
#
loop_
_entity_poly.entity_id
_entity_poly.type
_entity_poly.pdbx_seq_one_letter_code
_entity_poly.pdbx_strand_id
1 'polypeptide(L)' 'MNPDYWRGFNAGMKEAEKKASMAAAQMIAELVEGMKDIPGIGDVLYSRIVDYVNNYKPSWRETDEHKKTV' A
#
# COMPACT_ATOMS: atom_id res chain seq x y z
N MET A 1 4.75 -1.08 17.42
CA MET A 1 4.02 0.00 16.73
C MET A 1 3.48 -0.59 15.45
N ASN A 2 2.15 -0.63 15.29
CA ASN A 2 1.55 -1.05 14.02
C ASN A 2 1.71 0.12 13.06
N PRO A 3 2.41 -0.04 11.93
CA PRO A 3 2.67 1.09 11.07
C PRO A 3 1.40 1.48 10.30
N ASP A 4 1.11 2.79 10.29
CA ASP A 4 -0.07 3.44 9.70
C ASP A 4 -0.13 3.38 8.15
N TYR A 5 0.60 2.46 7.51
CA TYR A 5 0.92 2.44 6.07
C TYR A 5 -0.27 2.35 5.10
N TRP A 6 -1.51 2.26 5.59
CA TRP A 6 -2.63 1.82 4.75
C TRP A 6 -3.97 2.52 4.98
N ARG A 7 -4.00 3.73 5.57
CA ARG A 7 -5.25 4.54 5.61
C ARG A 7 -5.85 4.76 4.21
N GLY A 8 -5.02 4.83 3.16
CA GLY A 8 -5.48 4.99 1.76
C GLY A 8 -5.98 3.71 1.08
N PHE A 9 -5.44 2.53 1.43
CA PHE A 9 -5.78 1.28 0.75
C PHE A 9 -7.14 0.73 1.19
N ASN A 10 -7.52 0.94 2.45
CA ASN A 10 -8.85 0.56 2.94
C ASN A 10 -9.93 1.63 2.72
N ALA A 11 -9.56 2.84 2.27
CA ALA A 11 -10.51 3.90 1.99
C ALA A 11 -11.42 3.48 0.81
N GLY A 12 -12.71 3.29 1.08
CA GLY A 12 -13.75 3.03 0.08
C GLY A 12 -14.14 1.57 -0.18
N MET A 13 -13.48 0.58 0.43
CA MET A 13 -13.76 -0.85 0.20
C MET A 13 -14.93 -1.39 1.05
N LYS A 14 -15.75 -2.28 0.48
CA LYS A 14 -16.78 -3.04 1.23
C LYS A 14 -16.10 -4.02 2.19
N GLU A 15 -16.74 -4.39 3.31
CA GLU A 15 -16.11 -5.23 4.36
C GLU A 15 -15.51 -6.55 3.86
N ALA A 16 -16.13 -7.22 2.90
CA ALA A 16 -15.60 -8.45 2.31
C ALA A 16 -14.28 -8.22 1.53
N GLU A 17 -14.15 -7.08 0.85
CA GLU A 17 -12.95 -6.68 0.14
C GLU A 17 -11.85 -6.25 1.11
N LYS A 18 -12.22 -5.68 2.27
CA LYS A 18 -11.26 -5.34 3.34
C LYS A 18 -10.49 -6.54 3.85
N LYS A 19 -11.09 -7.74 3.90
CA LYS A 19 -10.42 -8.94 4.42
C LYS A 19 -9.35 -9.47 3.44
N ALA A 20 -9.67 -9.47 2.14
CA ALA A 20 -8.70 -9.80 1.09
C ALA A 20 -7.62 -8.72 0.94
N SER A 21 -7.99 -7.45 1.11
CA SER A 21 -7.06 -6.32 1.06
C SER A 21 -6.08 -6.35 2.25
N MET A 22 -6.51 -6.75 3.45
CA MET A 22 -5.62 -6.88 4.60
C MET A 22 -4.50 -7.91 4.37
N ALA A 23 -4.79 -9.07 3.78
CA ALA A 23 -3.78 -10.07 3.48
C ALA A 23 -2.75 -9.55 2.46
N ALA A 24 -3.22 -8.88 1.40
CA ALA A 24 -2.34 -8.25 0.41
C ALA A 24 -1.50 -7.11 1.02
N ALA A 25 -2.10 -6.27 1.86
CA ALA A 25 -1.42 -5.20 2.56
C ALA A 25 -0.34 -5.72 3.51
N GLN A 26 -0.61 -6.85 4.18
CA GLN A 26 0.35 -7.49 5.08
C GLN A 26 1.51 -8.13 4.32
N MET A 27 1.24 -8.82 3.20
CA MET A 27 2.29 -9.33 2.32
C MET A 27 3.21 -8.22 1.79
N ILE A 28 2.64 -7.08 1.39
CA ILE A 28 3.44 -5.92 0.93
C ILE A 28 4.25 -5.32 2.09
N ALA A 29 3.68 -5.23 3.29
CA ALA A 29 4.41 -4.73 4.46
C ALA A 29 5.60 -5.61 4.81
N GLU A 30 5.42 -6.93 4.82
CA GLU A 30 6.51 -7.90 5.04
C GLU A 30 7.60 -7.79 3.95
N LEU A 31 7.19 -7.66 2.69
CA LEU A 31 8.11 -7.46 1.58
C LEU A 31 8.94 -6.18 1.77
N VAL A 32 8.28 -5.05 2.05
CA VAL A 32 8.93 -3.75 2.23
C VAL A 32 9.90 -3.79 3.41
N GLU A 33 9.52 -4.38 4.54
CA GLU A 33 10.43 -4.53 5.68
C GLU A 33 11.66 -5.36 5.36
N GLY A 34 11.50 -6.48 4.63
CA GLY A 34 12.64 -7.29 4.18
C GLY A 34 13.59 -6.56 3.24
N MET A 35 13.20 -5.42 2.64
CA MET A 35 14.09 -4.63 1.79
C MET A 35 15.24 -3.98 2.57
N LYS A 36 15.12 -3.81 3.90
CA LYS A 36 16.20 -3.27 4.75
C LYS A 36 17.47 -4.13 4.71
N ASP A 37 17.31 -5.42 4.47
CA ASP A 37 18.42 -6.37 4.49
C ASP A 37 19.13 -6.46 3.12
N ILE A 38 18.62 -5.78 2.09
CA ILE A 38 19.20 -5.81 0.75
C ILE A 38 20.42 -4.87 0.68
N PRO A 39 21.60 -5.38 0.29
CA PRO A 39 22.78 -4.54 0.09
C PRO A 39 22.51 -3.39 -0.89
N GLY A 40 22.76 -2.16 -0.44
CA GLY A 40 22.49 -0.94 -1.22
C GLY A 40 21.20 -0.23 -0.84
N ILE A 41 20.33 -0.83 -0.02
CA ILE A 41 19.15 -0.17 0.55
C ILE A 41 19.48 0.34 1.96
N GLY A 42 20.07 1.53 2.03
CA GLY A 42 20.25 2.25 3.29
C GLY A 42 18.99 3.01 3.73
N ASP A 43 19.02 3.55 4.95
CA ASP A 43 17.87 4.22 5.60
C ASP A 43 17.15 5.25 4.72
N VAL A 44 17.92 6.06 3.99
CA VAL A 44 17.37 7.11 3.12
C VAL A 44 16.58 6.52 1.95
N LEU A 45 17.10 5.46 1.31
CA LEU A 45 16.42 4.81 0.19
C LEU A 45 15.19 4.05 0.70
N TYR A 46 15.33 3.36 1.83
CA TYR A 46 14.23 2.67 2.49
C TYR A 46 13.07 3.63 2.80
N SER A 47 13.34 4.79 3.41
CA SER A 47 12.32 5.80 3.71
C SER A 47 11.54 6.25 2.46
N ARG A 48 12.24 6.44 1.33
CA ARG A 48 11.61 6.84 0.06
C ARG A 48 10.71 5.74 -0.52
N ILE A 49 11.12 4.47 -0.38
CA ILE A 49 10.30 3.33 -0.80
C ILE A 49 9.02 3.27 0.03
N VAL A 50 9.13 3.40 1.35
CA VAL A 50 7.98 3.43 2.27
C VAL A 50 7.02 4.57 1.89
N ASP A 51 7.55 5.77 1.68
CA ASP A 51 6.74 6.92 1.27
C ASP A 51 6.02 6.69 -0.06
N TYR A 52 6.71 6.11 -1.06
CA TYR A 52 6.10 5.79 -2.34
C TYR A 52 4.96 4.77 -2.19
N VAL A 53 5.18 3.67 -1.46
CA VAL A 53 4.16 2.63 -1.26
C VAL A 53 2.93 3.20 -0.56
N ASN A 54 3.11 4.03 0.47
CA ASN A 54 2.00 4.64 1.21
C ASN A 54 1.15 5.60 0.36
N ASN A 55 1.75 6.24 -0.63
CA ASN A 55 1.09 7.21 -1.51
C ASN A 55 0.70 6.61 -2.87
N TYR A 56 1.03 5.35 -3.13
CA TYR A 56 0.77 4.71 -4.41
C TYR A 56 -0.73 4.56 -4.65
N LYS A 57 -1.21 5.14 -5.75
CA LYS A 57 -2.58 5.00 -6.22
C LYS A 57 -2.59 4.09 -7.44
N PRO A 58 -3.12 2.88 -7.34
CA PRO A 58 -3.19 2.00 -8.49
C PRO A 58 -4.13 2.57 -9.57
N SER A 59 -3.70 2.52 -10.83
CA SER A 59 -4.44 3.04 -11.98
C SER A 59 -5.84 2.44 -12.15
N TRP A 60 -6.05 1.19 -11.71
CA TRP A 60 -7.36 0.54 -11.77
C TRP A 60 -8.41 1.16 -10.82
N ARG A 61 -8.00 1.94 -9.81
CA ARG A 61 -8.94 2.71 -8.98
C ARG A 61 -9.43 3.98 -9.66
N GLU A 62 -8.64 4.57 -10.55
CA GLU A 62 -9.05 5.78 -11.29
C GLU A 62 -10.19 5.49 -12.28
N THR A 63 -10.21 4.27 -12.84
CA THR A 63 -11.29 3.80 -13.72
C THR A 63 -12.65 3.60 -13.02
N ASP A 64 -12.66 3.37 -11.71
CA ASP A 64 -13.90 3.15 -10.94
C ASP A 64 -14.57 4.46 -10.49
N GLU A 65 -13.79 5.52 -10.25
CA GLU A 65 -14.36 6.85 -9.94
C GLU A 65 -15.01 7.48 -11.18
N HIS A 66 -14.39 7.33 -12.36
CA HIS A 66 -14.98 7.83 -13.61
C HIS A 66 -16.29 7.14 -13.99
N LYS A 67 -16.47 5.87 -13.63
CA LYS A 67 -17.72 5.11 -13.88
C LYS A 67 -18.87 5.48 -12.95
N LYS A 68 -18.63 6.11 -11.80
CA LYS A 68 -19.70 6.55 -10.88
C LYS A 68 -20.34 7.90 -11.27
N THR A 69 -19.73 8.61 -12.21
CA THR A 69 -20.18 9.93 -12.71
C THR A 69 -20.91 9.87 -14.05
N VAL A 70 -21.20 8.68 -14.58
CA VAL A 70 -21.97 8.47 -15.83
C VAL A 70 -23.25 7.70 -15.53
#